data_AF-A0A9D1AJX8-F1
#
_entry.id   AF-A0A9D1AJX8-F1
#
_cell.length_a   1.000
_cell.length_b   1.000
_cell.length_c   1.000
_cell.angle_alpha   90.00
_cell.angle_beta   90.00
_cell.angle_gamma   90.00
#
_symmetry.space_group_name_H-M   'P 1'
#
loop_
_entity.id
_entity.type
_entity.pdbx_description
1 polymer ?
#
loop_
_entity_poly.entity_id
_entity_poly.type
_entity_poly.pdbx_seq_one_letter_code
_entity_poly.pdbx_strand_id
1 'polypeptide(L)'
;MNDTSAVLKLFGWAVLIIGVIGGLGGAFLGGGVPFFLGALLAAGICCALLEGLGEIIRLLDQQVTSSQRLEEALEQLLHGEEQPAPGPHTCAKCGTQLPPGGKTCPTCHHVNE
;
A
#
# COMPACT_ATOMS: atom_id res chain seq x y z
N MET A 1 5.79 -6.12 9.19
CA MET A 1 6.90 -5.62 8.33
C MET A 1 8.29 -6.03 8.83
N ASN A 2 8.56 -6.10 10.14
CA ASN A 2 9.87 -6.55 10.65
C ASN A 2 10.14 -8.04 10.31
N ASP A 3 9.12 -8.89 10.39
CA ASP A 3 9.26 -10.35 10.27
C ASP A 3 9.63 -10.80 8.85
N THR A 4 9.04 -10.22 7.80
CA THR A 4 9.35 -10.59 6.41
C THR A 4 10.79 -10.23 6.01
N SER A 5 11.28 -9.07 6.45
CA SER A 5 12.67 -8.67 6.21
C SER A 5 13.67 -9.51 7.01
N ALA A 6 13.31 -9.88 8.24
CA ALA A 6 14.11 -10.76 9.08
C ALA A 6 14.17 -12.18 8.49
N VAL A 7 13.05 -12.71 8.00
CA VAL A 7 12.96 -14.00 7.34
C VAL A 7 13.78 -14.03 6.05
N LEU A 8 13.73 -12.98 5.22
CA LEU A 8 14.54 -12.89 4.00
C LEU A 8 16.03 -12.86 4.31
N LYS A 9 16.44 -12.08 5.32
CA LYS A 9 17.84 -12.06 5.78
C LYS A 9 18.28 -13.43 6.32
N LEU A 10 17.43 -14.09 7.11
CA LEU A 10 17.70 -15.44 7.61
C LEU A 10 17.86 -16.44 6.46
N PHE A 11 17.00 -16.38 5.45
CA PHE A 11 17.10 -17.19 4.24
C PHE A 11 18.37 -16.90 3.44
N GLY A 12 18.72 -15.62 3.27
CA GLY A 12 19.97 -15.23 2.61
C GLY A 12 21.19 -15.81 3.30
N TRP A 13 21.28 -15.67 4.63
CA TRP A 13 22.36 -16.27 5.42
C TRP A 13 22.37 -17.81 5.34
N ALA A 14 21.20 -18.46 5.37
CA ALA A 14 21.10 -19.91 5.24
C ALA A 14 21.61 -20.40 3.87
N VAL A 15 21.22 -19.75 2.78
CA VAL A 15 21.69 -20.07 1.42
C VAL A 15 23.20 -19.85 1.30
N LEU A 16 23.72 -18.78 1.90
CA LEU A 16 25.16 -18.49 1.90
C LEU A 16 25.96 -19.57 2.66
N ILE A 17 25.50 -19.95 3.85
CA ILE A 17 26.13 -21.01 4.66
C ILE A 17 26.08 -22.36 3.91
N ILE A 18 24.95 -22.72 3.31
CA ILE A 18 24.82 -23.95 2.53
C ILE A 18 25.75 -23.92 1.31
N GLY A 19 25.83 -22.79 0.61
CA GLY A 19 26.73 -22.60 -0.53
C GLY A 19 28.21 -22.72 -0.15
N VAL A 20 28.61 -22.17 1.00
CA VAL A 20 29.98 -22.28 1.53
C VAL A 20 30.30 -23.72 1.92
N ILE A 21 29.42 -24.38 2.69
CA ILE A 21 29.65 -25.76 3.17
C ILE A 21 29.65 -26.74 1.99
N GLY A 22 28.67 -26.63 1.09
CA GLY A 22 28.56 -27.45 -0.11
C GLY A 22 29.70 -27.21 -1.09
N GLY A 23 30.12 -25.95 -1.26
CA GLY A 23 31.27 -25.58 -2.06
C GLY A 23 32.58 -26.16 -1.50
N LEU A 24 32.81 -26.06 -0.20
CA LEU A 24 34.00 -26.63 0.45
C LEU A 24 34.01 -28.15 0.26
N GLY A 25 32.89 -28.83 0.57
CA GLY A 25 32.75 -30.27 0.39
C GLY A 25 32.99 -30.72 -1.04
N GLY A 26 32.41 -30.01 -2.02
CA GLY A 26 32.61 -30.28 -3.45
C GLY A 26 34.05 -30.04 -3.93
N ALA A 27 34.73 -29.03 -3.37
CA ALA A 27 36.13 -28.77 -3.68
C ALA A 27 37.05 -29.91 -3.21
N PHE A 28 36.79 -30.48 -2.03
CA PHE A 28 37.54 -31.63 -1.49
C PHE A 28 37.19 -32.97 -2.18
N LEU A 29 35.98 -33.11 -2.73
CA LEU A 29 35.52 -34.31 -3.46
C LEU A 29 35.97 -34.35 -4.94
N GLY A 30 36.87 -33.45 -5.35
CA GLY A 30 37.48 -33.46 -6.70
C GLY A 30 37.02 -32.34 -7.63
N GLY A 31 36.14 -31.43 -7.19
CA GLY A 31 35.74 -30.25 -7.97
C GLY A 31 36.81 -29.14 -7.99
N GLY A 32 37.74 -29.16 -7.04
CA GLY A 32 38.82 -28.18 -6.93
C GLY A 32 38.35 -26.74 -6.68
N VAL A 33 39.31 -25.81 -6.75
CA VAL A 33 39.09 -24.37 -6.55
C VAL A 33 38.01 -23.75 -7.48
N PRO A 34 37.90 -24.09 -8.78
CA PRO A 34 36.89 -23.45 -9.63
C PRO A 34 35.45 -23.80 -9.24
N PHE A 35 35.20 -25.02 -8.74
CA PHE A 35 33.88 -25.42 -8.24
C PHE A 35 33.47 -24.61 -7.00
N PHE A 36 34.43 -24.36 -6.10
CA PHE A 36 34.20 -23.53 -4.91
C PHE A 36 33.85 -22.08 -5.26
N LEU A 37 34.63 -21.45 -6.16
CA LEU A 37 34.33 -20.09 -6.61
C LEU A 37 32.99 -20.01 -7.33
N GLY A 38 32.65 -21.01 -8.15
CA GLY A 38 31.35 -21.08 -8.82
C GLY A 38 30.19 -21.18 -7.82
N ALA A 39 30.32 -22.01 -6.78
CA ALA A 39 29.32 -22.14 -5.72
C ALA A 39 29.14 -20.84 -4.92
N LEU A 40 30.23 -20.14 -4.60
CA LEU A 40 30.17 -18.83 -3.93
C LEU A 40 29.52 -17.76 -4.79
N LEU A 41 29.85 -17.71 -6.09
CA LEU A 41 29.22 -16.78 -7.03
C LEU A 41 27.72 -17.03 -7.15
N ALA A 42 27.32 -18.29 -7.32
CA ALA A 42 25.91 -18.68 -7.37
C ALA A 42 25.17 -18.31 -6.08
N ALA A 43 25.77 -18.58 -4.91
CA ALA A 43 25.19 -18.21 -3.62
C ALA A 43 25.05 -16.69 -3.47
N GLY A 44 26.05 -15.92 -3.89
CA GLY A 44 26.01 -14.46 -3.89
C GLY A 44 24.93 -13.89 -4.79
N ILE A 45 24.78 -14.43 -6.01
CA ILE A 45 23.70 -14.06 -6.94
C ILE A 45 22.34 -14.40 -6.33
N CYS A 46 22.17 -15.58 -5.74
CA CYS A 46 20.93 -15.94 -5.05
C CYS A 46 20.60 -14.99 -3.91
N CYS A 47 21.58 -14.58 -3.09
CA CYS A 47 21.36 -13.60 -2.03
C CYS A 47 20.91 -12.24 -2.59
N ALA A 48 21.58 -11.75 -3.64
CA ALA A 48 21.22 -10.49 -4.28
C ALA A 48 19.81 -10.52 -4.89
N LEU A 49 19.41 -11.64 -5.50
CA LEU A 49 18.06 -11.82 -6.05
C LEU A 49 17.01 -11.86 -4.94
N LEU A 50 17.28 -12.56 -3.83
CA LEU A 50 16.35 -12.61 -2.70
C LEU A 50 16.16 -11.23 -2.07
N GLU A 51 17.24 -10.47 -1.84
CA GLU A 51 17.11 -9.10 -1.32
C GLU A 51 16.40 -8.17 -2.31
N GLY A 52 16.73 -8.25 -3.60
CA GLY A 52 16.06 -7.46 -4.63
C GLY A 52 14.56 -7.75 -4.74
N LEU A 53 14.16 -9.02 -4.69
CA LEU A 53 12.76 -9.43 -4.66
C LEU A 53 12.05 -8.96 -3.39
N GLY A 54 12.74 -8.97 -2.25
CA GLY A 54 12.23 -8.44 -1.00
C GLY A 54 11.83 -6.97 -1.08
N GLU A 55 12.71 -6.14 -1.66
CA GLU A 55 12.45 -4.71 -1.81
C GLU A 55 11.27 -4.45 -2.76
N ILE A 56 11.16 -5.23 -3.85
CA ILE A 56 10.04 -5.13 -4.80
C ILE A 56 8.71 -5.48 -4.10
N ILE A 57 8.66 -6.59 -3.37
CA ILE A 57 7.46 -6.99 -2.61
C ILE A 57 7.07 -5.90 -1.61
N ARG A 58 8.05 -5.27 -0.96
CA ARG A 58 7.83 -4.16 -0.02
C ARG A 58 7.20 -2.93 -0.69
N LEU A 59 7.65 -2.61 -1.89
CA LEU A 59 7.10 -1.50 -2.69
C LEU A 59 5.67 -1.81 -3.15
N LEU A 60 5.39 -3.06 -3.55
CA LEU A 60 4.04 -3.48 -3.91
C LEU A 60 3.07 -3.38 -2.72
N ASP A 61 3.48 -3.87 -1.55
CA ASP A 61 2.70 -3.80 -0.30
C ASP A 61 2.37 -2.34 0.07
N GLN A 62 3.35 -1.45 -0.09
CA GLN A 62 3.17 -0.02 0.12
C GLN A 62 2.16 0.60 -0.86
N GLN A 63 2.17 0.20 -2.14
CA GLN A 63 1.19 0.67 -3.11
C GLN A 63 -0.22 0.18 -2.80
N VAL A 64 -0.39 -1.09 -2.44
CA VAL A 64 -1.69 -1.67 -2.08
C VAL A 64 -2.31 -0.92 -0.90
N THR A 65 -1.52 -0.65 0.13
CA THR A 65 -1.97 0.10 1.31
C THR A 65 -2.44 1.51 0.96
N SER A 66 -1.73 2.18 0.03
CA SER A 66 -2.12 3.53 -0.43
C SER A 66 -3.42 3.52 -1.23
N SER A 67 -3.66 2.49 -2.03
CA SER A 67 -4.91 2.32 -2.78
C SER A 67 -6.10 2.13 -1.85
N GLN A 68 -5.95 1.31 -0.81
CA GLN A 68 -7.00 1.08 0.19
C GLN A 68 -7.38 2.37 0.92
N ARG A 69 -6.41 3.20 1.32
CA ARG A 69 -6.71 4.50 1.96
C ARG A 69 -7.48 5.44 1.03
N LEU A 70 -7.20 5.39 -0.27
CA LEU A 70 -7.90 6.20 -1.25
C LEU A 70 -9.36 5.72 -1.43
N GLU A 71 -9.56 4.41 -1.40
CA GLU A 71 -10.88 3.77 -1.45
C GLU A 71 -11.71 4.10 -0.20
N GLU A 72 -11.12 4.01 1.00
CA GLU A 72 -11.76 4.41 2.26
C GLU A 72 -12.12 5.91 2.27
N ALA A 73 -11.22 6.77 1.78
CA ALA A 73 -11.48 8.21 1.68
C ALA A 73 -12.61 8.51 0.68
N LEU A 74 -12.69 7.75 -0.42
CA LEU A 74 -13.77 7.86 -1.40
C LEU A 74 -15.11 7.41 -0.79
N GLU A 75 -15.14 6.29 -0.07
CA GLU A 75 -16.36 5.82 0.62
C GLU A 75 -16.85 6.82 1.67
N GLN A 76 -15.94 7.47 2.41
CA GLN A 76 -16.29 8.52 3.37
C GLN A 76 -16.92 9.75 2.71
N LEU A 77 -16.39 10.17 1.55
CA LEU A 77 -16.98 11.27 0.79
C LEU A 77 -18.35 10.88 0.24
N LEU A 78 -18.50 9.65 -0.26
CA LEU A 78 -19.78 9.14 -0.77
C LEU A 78 -20.85 9.07 0.33
N HIS A 79 -20.52 8.55 1.51
CA HIS A 79 -21.44 8.51 2.65
C HIS A 79 -21.70 9.92 3.23
N GLY A 80 -20.76 10.85 3.09
CA GLY A 80 -20.94 12.26 3.45
C GLY A 80 -21.88 13.00 2.50
N GLU A 81 -21.88 12.65 1.21
CA GLU A 81 -22.85 13.16 0.22
C GLU A 81 -24.26 12.58 0.44
N GLU A 82 -24.38 11.41 1.06
CA GLU A 82 -25.67 10.75 1.36
C GLU A 82 -26.36 11.32 2.61
N GLN A 83 -25.78 12.34 3.26
CA GLN A 83 -26.53 13.19 4.17
C GLN A 83 -27.23 14.26 3.30
N PRO A 84 -28.57 14.23 3.18
CA PRO A 84 -29.27 15.22 2.39
C PRO A 84 -28.97 16.57 3.03
N ALA A 85 -28.17 17.40 2.36
CA ALA A 85 -28.20 18.82 2.61
C ALA A 85 -29.69 19.19 2.63
N PRO A 86 -30.21 19.83 3.70
CA PRO A 86 -31.60 20.27 3.70
C PRO A 86 -31.77 21.06 2.40
N GLY A 87 -32.52 20.49 1.46
CA GLY A 87 -32.59 20.99 0.10
C GLY A 87 -32.93 22.48 0.15
N PRO A 88 -32.42 23.30 -0.78
CA PRO A 88 -32.58 24.74 -0.73
C PRO A 88 -34.05 25.08 -0.49
N HIS A 89 -34.36 25.58 0.71
CA HIS A 89 -35.73 25.92 1.07
C HIS A 89 -36.19 27.01 0.11
N THR A 90 -37.13 26.73 -0.79
CA THR A 90 -37.65 27.74 -1.73
C THR A 90 -38.88 28.41 -1.14
N CYS A 91 -39.08 29.69 -1.48
CA CYS A 91 -40.24 30.43 -1.02
C CYS A 91 -41.49 29.91 -1.72
N ALA A 92 -42.53 29.52 -0.97
CA ALA A 92 -43.79 29.03 -1.54
C ALA A 92 -44.48 30.03 -2.48
N LYS A 93 -44.19 31.33 -2.32
CA LYS A 93 -44.86 32.40 -3.06
C LYS A 93 -44.09 32.89 -4.29
N CYS A 94 -42.77 32.89 -4.26
CA CYS A 94 -41.95 33.47 -5.34
C CYS A 94 -40.84 32.55 -5.86
N GLY A 95 -40.71 31.34 -5.32
CA GLY A 95 -39.73 30.34 -5.77
C GLY A 95 -38.26 30.69 -5.50
N THR A 96 -37.98 31.84 -4.88
CA THR A 96 -36.61 32.25 -4.53
C THR A 96 -36.02 31.29 -3.50
N GLN A 97 -34.74 30.93 -3.65
CA GLN A 97 -34.02 30.13 -2.67
C GLN A 97 -33.79 30.95 -1.38
N LEU A 98 -34.22 30.41 -0.24
CA LEU A 98 -33.99 30.99 1.09
C LEU A 98 -32.64 30.52 1.64
N PRO A 99 -31.93 31.39 2.37
CA PRO A 99 -30.76 30.98 3.14
C PRO A 99 -31.16 30.01 4.27
N PRO A 100 -30.25 29.09 4.67
CA PRO A 100 -30.53 28.09 5.70
C PRO A 100 -30.94 28.76 7.02
N GLY A 101 -32.14 28.44 7.52
CA GLY A 101 -32.70 28.97 8.78
C GLY A 101 -33.48 30.29 8.67
N GLY A 102 -33.63 30.87 7.48
CA GLY A 102 -34.41 32.09 7.27
C GLY A 102 -35.92 31.82 7.15
N LYS A 103 -36.72 32.26 8.12
CA LYS A 103 -38.21 32.16 8.08
C LYS A 103 -38.90 33.18 7.16
N THR A 104 -38.18 34.19 6.69
CA THR A 104 -38.72 35.28 5.88
C THR A 104 -37.99 35.35 4.54
N CYS A 105 -38.73 35.38 3.44
CA CYS A 105 -38.15 35.52 2.11
C CYS A 105 -37.62 36.97 1.89
N PRO A 106 -36.34 37.17 1.51
CA PRO A 106 -35.79 38.50 1.28
C PRO A 106 -36.34 39.20 0.02
N THR A 107 -36.93 38.44 -0.93
CA THR A 107 -37.46 38.99 -2.18
C THR A 107 -38.91 39.46 -2.05
N CYS A 108 -39.77 38.68 -1.40
CA CYS A 108 -41.20 38.98 -1.30
C CYS A 108 -41.67 39.32 0.11
N HIS A 109 -40.75 39.34 1.09
CA HIS A 109 -41.02 39.55 2.52
C HIS A 109 -42.09 38.61 3.11
N HIS A 110 -42.41 37.52 2.41
CA HIS A 110 -43.36 36.53 2.89
C HIS A 110 -42.71 35.65 3.95
N VAL A 111 -43.42 35.40 5.04
CA VAL A 111 -43.03 34.42 6.04
C VAL A 111 -43.36 33.04 5.49
N ASN A 112 -42.34 32.22 5.28
CA ASN A 112 -42.45 30.86 4.78
C ASN A 112 -42.51 29.96 6.02
N GLU A 113 -43.69 29.91 6.66
CA GLU A 113 -43.99 29.04 7.81
C GLU A 113 -44.36 27.63 7.37
#